data_AF-A0A7V3HMX8-F1
#
_entry.id   AF-A0A7V3HMX8-F1
#
_cell.length_a   1.000
_cell.length_b   1.000
_cell.length_c   1.000
_cell.angle_alpha   90.00
_cell.angle_beta   90.00
_cell.angle_gamma   90.00
#
_symmetry.space_group_name_H-M   'P 1'
#
loop_
_entity.id
_entity.type
_entity.pdbx_description
1 polymer ?
#
loop_
_entity_poly.entity_id
_entity_poly.type
_entity_poly.pdbx_seq_one_letter_code
_entity_poly.pdbx_strand_id
1 'polypeptide(L)'
;MVDEKRVGRVVFLGVLVNALLAVLKLAAWFGTHSLGLLSDTVNSGTDILLYAILVLVAFWSRKKADTDHPFGHTRAEPLGAIVVAIFVSMVALEIVRGSVEGLISGHRPNITLFGIVVLSVSMALKMFLGPLFLIQARRTKSPILKSTALDAFSDIGASGVALLGLVLSGIWDALAGIAVGVWVIISAFSVIRENLSYLMGKAPSPEIIRKIRRLASETPGVLGVSDVKAHYVGSELHVEVIITVSPDISIREAHDIGAEAQKRVESAEEVSRAFVHMDA
;
A
#
# COMPACT_ATOMS: atom_id res chain seq x y z
N MET A 1 -5.79 1.41 24.13
CA MET A 1 -6.32 2.07 22.92
C MET A 1 -5.25 3.01 22.40
N VAL A 2 -4.59 2.63 21.31
CA VAL A 2 -3.80 3.57 20.51
C VAL A 2 -4.74 4.72 20.15
N ASP A 3 -4.29 5.97 20.28
CA ASP A 3 -5.12 7.14 19.96
C ASP A 3 -5.35 7.18 18.44
N GLU A 4 -6.35 6.43 17.96
CA GLU A 4 -6.77 6.34 16.55
C GLU A 4 -7.01 7.72 15.96
N LYS A 5 -7.52 8.66 16.78
CA LYS A 5 -7.70 10.06 16.38
C LYS A 5 -6.37 10.76 16.13
N ARG A 6 -5.29 10.38 16.82
CA ARG A 6 -3.94 10.91 16.57
C ARG A 6 -3.31 10.29 15.32
N VAL A 7 -3.49 8.98 15.10
CA VAL A 7 -3.03 8.31 13.86
C VAL A 7 -3.73 8.91 12.64
N GLY A 8 -5.06 9.02 12.68
CA GLY A 8 -5.85 9.60 11.59
C GLY A 8 -5.47 11.05 11.27
N ARG A 9 -5.24 11.88 12.29
CA ARG A 9 -4.76 13.27 12.09
C ARG A 9 -3.39 13.34 11.42
N VAL A 10 -2.46 12.48 11.81
CA VAL A 10 -1.10 12.44 11.23
C VAL A 10 -1.14 11.96 9.78
N VAL A 11 -1.92 10.92 9.49
CA VAL A 11 -2.12 10.43 8.12
C VAL A 11 -2.77 11.49 7.25
N PHE A 12 -3.83 12.15 7.73
CA PHE A 12 -4.52 13.22 6.99
C PHE A 12 -3.58 14.39 6.68
N LEU A 13 -2.76 14.81 7.66
CA LEU A 13 -1.75 15.84 7.44
C LEU A 13 -0.74 15.41 6.37
N GLY A 14 -0.30 14.15 6.37
CA GLY A 14 0.58 13.60 5.34
C GLY A 14 -0.03 13.67 3.94
N VAL A 15 -1.29 13.26 3.80
CA VAL A 15 -2.03 13.35 2.52
C VAL A 15 -2.16 14.80 2.05
N LEU A 16 -2.53 15.72 2.94
CA LEU A 16 -2.68 17.14 2.60
C LEU A 16 -1.34 17.75 2.14
N VAL A 17 -0.25 17.44 2.83
CA VAL A 17 1.09 17.90 2.46
C VAL A 17 1.50 17.34 1.10
N ASN A 18 1.29 16.03 0.85
CA ASN A 18 1.60 15.42 -0.44
C ASN A 18 0.80 16.07 -1.58
N ALA A 19 -0.49 16.31 -1.36
CA ALA A 19 -1.35 16.99 -2.33
C ALA A 19 -0.82 18.39 -2.68
N LEU A 20 -0.48 19.19 -1.67
CA LEU A 20 0.10 20.51 -1.88
C LEU A 20 1.43 20.45 -2.63
N LEU A 21 2.33 19.53 -2.25
CA LEU A 21 3.62 19.36 -2.91
C LEU A 21 3.47 18.97 -4.38
N ALA A 22 2.55 18.07 -4.72
CA ALA A 22 2.33 17.70 -6.11
C ALA A 22 1.83 18.86 -6.97
N VAL A 23 0.92 19.70 -6.45
CA VAL A 23 0.46 20.91 -7.14
C VAL A 23 1.62 21.89 -7.37
N LEU A 24 2.45 22.10 -6.34
CA LEU A 24 3.62 22.98 -6.46
C LEU A 24 4.64 22.44 -7.47
N LYS A 25 4.93 21.14 -7.45
CA LYS A 25 5.83 20.48 -8.41
C LYS A 25 5.30 20.57 -9.84
N LEU A 26 4.00 20.37 -10.04
CA LEU A 26 3.37 20.52 -11.34
C LEU A 26 3.47 21.96 -11.87
N ALA A 27 3.22 22.97 -11.03
CA ALA A 27 3.41 24.37 -11.39
C ALA A 27 4.88 24.68 -11.73
N ALA A 28 5.82 24.12 -10.98
CA ALA A 28 7.25 24.26 -11.23
C ALA A 28 7.69 23.58 -12.54
N TRP A 29 7.09 22.44 -12.88
CA TRP A 29 7.32 21.78 -14.16
C TRP A 29 6.89 22.66 -15.34
N PHE A 30 5.71 23.29 -15.28
CA PHE A 30 5.28 24.22 -16.33
C PHE A 30 6.26 25.38 -16.57
N GLY A 31 6.95 25.84 -15.52
CA GLY A 31 7.95 26.91 -15.64
C GLY A 31 9.34 26.45 -16.12
N THR A 32 9.68 25.16 -15.96
CA THR A 32 11.02 24.64 -16.24
C THR A 32 11.10 23.75 -17.47
N HIS A 33 10.01 23.06 -17.82
CA HIS A 33 9.98 21.96 -18.79
C HIS A 33 11.08 20.91 -18.54
N SER A 34 11.42 20.69 -17.27
CA SER A 34 12.39 19.68 -16.83
C SER A 34 11.79 18.29 -16.82
N LEU A 35 12.50 17.35 -17.44
CA LEU A 35 12.09 15.96 -17.53
C LEU A 35 12.30 15.24 -16.19
N GLY A 36 13.38 15.57 -15.47
CA GLY A 36 13.59 15.11 -14.09
C GLY A 36 12.47 15.58 -13.14
N LEU A 37 12.11 16.86 -13.21
CA LEU A 37 11.01 17.41 -12.41
C LEU A 37 9.65 16.83 -12.81
N LEU A 38 9.42 16.57 -14.10
CA LEU A 38 8.20 15.89 -14.55
C LEU A 38 8.08 14.49 -13.95
N SER A 39 9.16 13.70 -13.99
CA SER A 39 9.19 12.36 -13.36
C SER A 39 8.89 12.41 -11.87
N ASP A 40 9.52 13.33 -11.14
CA ASP A 40 9.28 13.50 -9.69
C ASP A 40 7.86 14.02 -9.39
N THR A 41 7.30 14.85 -10.28
CA THR A 41 5.89 15.29 -10.20
C THR A 41 4.93 14.12 -10.38
N VAL A 42 5.15 13.27 -11.39
CA VAL A 42 4.32 12.08 -11.65
C VAL A 42 4.45 11.06 -10.52
N ASN A 43 5.63 10.90 -9.94
CA ASN A 43 5.83 10.08 -8.74
C ASN A 43 4.95 10.59 -7.58
N SER A 44 5.03 11.86 -7.23
CA SER A 44 4.18 12.43 -6.17
C SER A 44 2.68 12.44 -6.53
N GLY A 45 2.34 12.60 -7.81
CA GLY A 45 0.96 12.52 -8.30
C GLY A 45 0.38 11.11 -8.19
N THR A 46 1.21 10.07 -8.40
CA THR A 46 0.84 8.66 -8.24
C THR A 46 0.38 8.37 -6.82
N ASP A 47 1.11 8.87 -5.82
CA ASP A 47 0.75 8.65 -4.43
C ASP A 47 -0.63 9.23 -4.11
N ILE A 48 -0.92 10.43 -4.61
CA ILE A 48 -2.22 11.08 -4.41
C ILE A 48 -3.34 10.31 -5.12
N LEU A 49 -3.10 9.86 -6.35
CA LEU A 49 -4.07 9.05 -7.11
C LEU A 49 -4.35 7.72 -6.41
N LEU A 50 -3.31 7.06 -5.90
CA LEU A 50 -3.46 5.85 -5.08
C LEU A 50 -4.29 6.13 -3.83
N TYR A 51 -4.00 7.21 -3.09
CA TYR A 51 -4.80 7.59 -1.92
C TYR A 51 -6.26 7.91 -2.27
N ALA A 52 -6.50 8.67 -3.34
CA ALA A 52 -7.85 9.04 -3.77
C ALA A 52 -8.66 7.81 -4.18
N ILE A 53 -8.04 6.88 -4.90
CA ILE A 53 -8.69 5.65 -5.35
C ILE A 53 -8.85 4.67 -4.20
N LEU A 54 -7.90 4.57 -3.27
CA LEU A 54 -8.10 3.82 -2.02
C LEU A 54 -9.29 4.36 -1.23
N VAL A 55 -9.49 5.68 -1.15
CA VAL A 55 -10.67 6.26 -0.49
C VAL A 55 -11.97 5.93 -1.25
N LEU A 56 -11.98 6.08 -2.57
CA LEU A 56 -13.16 5.83 -3.39
C LEU A 56 -13.53 4.34 -3.41
N VAL A 57 -12.54 3.48 -3.52
CA VAL A 57 -12.70 2.03 -3.47
C VAL A 57 -12.99 1.56 -2.06
N ALA A 58 -12.49 2.21 -1.01
CA ALA A 58 -12.90 1.93 0.37
C ALA A 58 -14.40 2.18 0.58
N PHE A 59 -14.99 3.15 -0.12
CA PHE A 59 -16.44 3.36 -0.08
C PHE A 59 -17.19 2.17 -0.71
N TRP A 60 -16.67 1.63 -1.83
CA TRP A 60 -17.25 0.48 -2.51
C TRP A 60 -16.97 -0.85 -1.79
N SER A 61 -15.78 -1.03 -1.23
CA SER A 61 -15.35 -2.24 -0.52
C SER A 61 -16.10 -2.43 0.80
N ARG A 62 -16.51 -1.33 1.44
CA ARG A 62 -17.39 -1.31 2.62
C ARG A 62 -18.83 -1.72 2.33
N LYS A 63 -19.22 -1.88 1.06
CA LYS A 63 -20.54 -2.41 0.71
C LYS A 63 -20.61 -3.86 1.21
N LYS A 64 -21.60 -4.11 2.08
CA LYS A 64 -21.87 -5.45 2.63
C LYS A 64 -22.12 -6.45 1.49
N ALA A 65 -21.97 -7.74 1.81
CA ALA A 65 -22.34 -8.82 0.92
C ALA A 65 -23.75 -8.62 0.34
N ASP A 66 -23.87 -8.85 -0.97
CA ASP A 66 -25.15 -8.86 -1.69
C ASP A 66 -25.30 -10.16 -2.49
N THR A 67 -26.39 -10.30 -3.23
CA THR A 67 -26.72 -11.53 -3.97
C THR A 67 -25.68 -11.89 -5.03
N ASP A 68 -25.07 -10.88 -5.65
CA ASP A 68 -24.07 -11.07 -6.71
C ASP A 68 -22.66 -11.26 -6.09
N HIS A 69 -22.44 -10.73 -4.88
CA HIS A 69 -21.18 -10.78 -4.16
C HIS A 69 -21.40 -11.26 -2.70
N PRO A 70 -21.60 -12.58 -2.49
CA PRO A 70 -21.94 -13.13 -1.17
C PRO A 70 -20.83 -13.01 -0.12
N PHE A 71 -19.59 -12.76 -0.55
CA PHE A 71 -18.44 -12.49 0.32
C PHE A 71 -18.09 -11.00 0.43
N GLY A 72 -18.93 -10.12 -0.10
CA GLY A 72 -18.69 -8.67 -0.11
C GLY A 72 -17.81 -8.19 -1.26
N HIS A 73 -17.46 -6.90 -1.21
CA HIS A 73 -16.82 -6.18 -2.32
C HIS A 73 -15.34 -5.83 -2.05
N THR A 74 -14.73 -6.48 -1.06
CA THR A 74 -13.36 -6.16 -0.61
C THR A 74 -12.30 -6.39 -1.68
N ARG A 75 -12.56 -7.29 -2.64
CA ARG A 75 -11.70 -7.50 -3.82
C ARG A 75 -11.64 -6.31 -4.78
N ALA A 76 -12.55 -5.34 -4.67
CA ALA A 76 -12.48 -4.11 -5.45
C ALA A 76 -11.20 -3.31 -5.15
N GLU A 77 -10.70 -3.36 -3.91
CA GLU A 77 -9.50 -2.63 -3.47
C GLU A 77 -8.23 -3.00 -4.26
N PRO A 78 -7.81 -4.29 -4.29
CA PRO A 78 -6.66 -4.67 -5.11
C PRO A 78 -6.89 -4.46 -6.60
N LEU A 79 -8.13 -4.58 -7.11
CA LEU A 79 -8.43 -4.26 -8.51
C LEU A 79 -8.19 -2.78 -8.83
N GLY A 80 -8.68 -1.88 -7.98
CA GLY A 80 -8.46 -0.44 -8.12
C GLY A 80 -6.97 -0.09 -8.11
N ALA A 81 -6.20 -0.68 -7.18
CA ALA A 81 -4.76 -0.47 -7.11
C ALA A 81 -4.02 -0.92 -8.38
N ILE A 82 -4.42 -2.05 -8.99
CA ILE A 82 -3.86 -2.51 -10.27
C ILE A 82 -4.15 -1.52 -11.40
N VAL A 83 -5.39 -1.05 -11.52
CA VAL A 83 -5.77 -0.08 -12.58
C VAL A 83 -4.94 1.20 -12.48
N VAL A 84 -4.73 1.71 -11.25
CA VAL A 84 -3.88 2.90 -11.03
C VAL A 84 -2.44 2.64 -11.41
N ALA A 85 -1.89 1.52 -10.95
CA ALA A 85 -0.50 1.19 -11.24
C ALA A 85 -0.26 1.04 -12.75
N ILE A 86 -1.21 0.50 -13.51
CA ILE A 86 -1.15 0.46 -14.98
C ILE A 86 -1.11 1.88 -15.57
N PHE A 87 -2.02 2.76 -15.16
CA PHE A 87 -2.08 4.13 -15.68
C PHE A 87 -0.80 4.92 -15.38
N VAL A 88 -0.29 4.78 -14.15
CA VAL A 88 0.99 5.38 -13.73
C VAL A 88 2.16 4.85 -14.54
N SER A 89 2.18 3.53 -14.80
CA SER A 89 3.22 2.91 -15.63
C SER A 89 3.22 3.49 -17.04
N MET A 90 2.05 3.73 -17.63
CA MET A 90 1.93 4.36 -18.95
C MET A 90 2.49 5.79 -18.94
N VAL A 91 2.14 6.60 -17.94
CA VAL A 91 2.67 7.97 -17.81
C VAL A 91 4.19 7.94 -17.61
N ALA A 92 4.70 7.06 -16.75
CA ALA A 92 6.13 6.92 -16.50
C ALA A 92 6.91 6.47 -17.75
N LEU A 93 6.34 5.58 -18.57
CA LEU A 93 6.91 5.18 -19.86
C LEU A 93 7.04 6.36 -20.82
N GLU A 94 6.01 7.21 -20.91
CA GLU A 94 6.08 8.43 -21.74
C GLU A 94 7.15 9.42 -21.23
N ILE A 95 7.35 9.53 -19.91
CA ILE A 95 8.43 10.37 -19.38
C ILE A 95 9.81 9.78 -19.69
N VAL A 96 9.99 8.47 -19.54
CA VAL A 96 11.26 7.81 -19.91
C VAL A 96 11.54 8.02 -21.39
N ARG A 97 10.53 7.83 -22.24
CA ARG A 97 10.63 8.09 -23.69
C ARG A 97 11.02 9.55 -23.95
N GLY A 98 10.30 10.52 -23.39
CA GLY A 98 10.61 11.94 -23.54
C GLY A 98 12.00 12.31 -23.03
N SER A 99 12.46 11.66 -21.97
CA SER A 99 13.82 11.82 -21.42
C SER A 99 14.89 11.27 -22.36
N VAL A 100 14.65 10.13 -23.00
CA VAL A 100 15.54 9.58 -24.04
C VAL A 100 15.58 10.49 -25.28
N GLU A 101 14.43 10.97 -25.73
CA GLU A 101 14.33 11.94 -26.84
C GLU A 101 15.05 13.26 -26.50
N GLY A 102 14.91 13.74 -25.25
CA GLY A 102 15.60 14.90 -24.72
C GLY A 102 17.13 14.72 -24.69
N LEU A 103 17.61 13.53 -24.35
CA LEU A 103 19.03 13.18 -24.36
C LEU A 103 19.61 13.22 -25.78
N ILE A 104 18.87 12.71 -26.76
CA ILE A 104 19.31 12.66 -28.17
C ILE A 104 19.26 14.05 -28.81
N SER A 105 18.21 14.82 -28.55
CA SER A 105 18.00 16.16 -29.13
C SER A 105 18.84 17.26 -28.46
N GLY A 106 19.46 16.97 -27.31
CA GLY A 106 20.19 17.97 -26.52
C GLY A 106 19.27 18.98 -25.85
N HIS A 107 18.02 18.60 -25.56
CA HIS A 107 17.05 19.42 -24.83
C HIS A 107 17.66 19.93 -23.53
N ARG A 108 17.42 21.20 -23.21
CA ARG A 108 17.85 21.80 -21.96
C ARG A 108 16.64 22.35 -21.24
N PRO A 109 16.42 21.98 -19.96
CA PRO A 109 15.37 22.59 -19.18
C PRO A 109 15.66 24.08 -18.95
N ASN A 110 14.59 24.86 -18.84
CA ASN A 110 14.67 26.23 -18.36
C ASN A 110 14.93 26.19 -16.86
N ILE A 111 16.16 26.50 -16.47
CA ILE A 111 16.51 26.57 -15.05
C ILE A 111 15.84 27.82 -14.46
N THR A 112 14.79 27.60 -13.67
CA THR A 112 14.13 28.67 -12.92
C THR A 112 14.41 28.51 -11.43
N LEU A 113 14.61 29.64 -10.75
CA LEU A 113 14.74 29.66 -9.29
C LEU A 113 13.52 29.00 -8.63
N PHE A 114 12.33 29.18 -9.22
CA PHE A 114 11.10 28.57 -8.77
C PHE A 114 11.19 27.03 -8.74
N GLY A 115 11.67 26.39 -9.81
CA GLY A 115 11.81 24.93 -9.85
C GLY A 115 12.79 24.39 -8.81
N ILE A 116 13.93 25.05 -8.64
CA ILE A 116 14.94 24.69 -7.63
C ILE A 116 14.36 24.83 -6.21
N VAL A 117 13.67 25.94 -5.93
CA VAL A 117 13.05 26.19 -4.62
C VAL A 117 11.98 25.16 -4.31
N VAL A 118 11.11 24.84 -5.27
CA VAL A 118 10.03 23.85 -5.06
C VAL A 118 10.59 22.46 -4.74
N LEU A 119 11.59 21.99 -5.51
CA LEU A 119 12.23 20.70 -5.23
C LEU A 119 12.95 20.70 -3.88
N SER A 120 13.68 21.76 -3.57
CA SER A 120 14.41 21.90 -2.30
C SER A 120 13.47 21.91 -1.10
N VAL A 121 12.38 22.68 -1.17
CA VAL A 121 11.34 22.75 -0.12
C VAL A 121 10.61 21.42 0.02
N SER A 122 10.26 20.77 -1.08
CA SER A 122 9.64 19.43 -1.08
C SER A 122 10.53 18.42 -0.35
N MET A 123 11.80 18.35 -0.73
CA MET A 123 12.77 17.46 -0.14
C MET A 123 12.97 17.77 1.36
N ALA A 124 13.11 19.04 1.73
CA ALA A 124 13.25 19.47 3.13
C ALA A 124 12.03 19.10 3.98
N LEU A 125 10.83 19.31 3.45
CA LEU A 125 9.59 18.98 4.15
C LEU A 125 9.45 17.47 4.38
N LYS A 126 9.78 16.66 3.37
CA LYS A 126 9.80 15.19 3.50
C LYS A 126 10.88 14.71 4.47
N MET A 127 12.07 15.32 4.45
CA MET A 127 13.15 15.03 5.41
C MET A 127 12.73 15.32 6.86
N PHE A 128 11.87 16.31 7.08
CA PHE A 128 11.31 16.59 8.39
C PHE A 128 10.17 15.63 8.76
N LEU A 129 9.24 15.37 7.85
CA LEU A 129 8.04 14.55 8.11
C LEU A 129 8.32 13.05 8.20
N GLY A 130 9.24 12.50 7.39
CA GLY A 130 9.56 11.07 7.35
C GLY A 130 9.96 10.51 8.73
N PRO A 131 10.92 11.12 9.44
CA PRO A 131 11.28 10.73 10.81
C PRO A 131 10.11 10.85 11.79
N LEU A 132 9.27 11.88 11.68
CA LEU A 132 8.09 12.04 12.54
C LEU A 132 7.09 10.91 12.35
N PHE A 133 6.82 10.53 11.09
CA PHE A 133 5.98 9.37 10.78
C PHE A 133 6.59 8.08 11.32
N LEU A 134 7.90 7.90 11.20
CA LEU A 134 8.58 6.70 11.71
C LEU A 134 8.53 6.60 13.25
N ILE A 135 8.75 7.71 13.95
CA ILE A 135 8.64 7.78 15.42
C ILE A 135 7.21 7.42 15.84
N GLN A 136 6.20 7.99 15.17
CA GLN A 136 4.81 7.71 15.48
C GLN A 136 4.42 6.28 15.13
N ALA A 137 4.89 5.74 14.00
CA ALA A 137 4.68 4.36 13.60
C ALA A 137 5.19 3.37 14.67
N ARG A 138 6.37 3.63 15.25
CA ARG A 138 6.93 2.80 16.33
C ARG A 138 6.12 2.92 17.62
N ARG A 139 5.65 4.12 17.97
CA ARG A 139 4.86 4.36 19.19
C ARG A 139 3.46 3.75 19.12
N THR A 140 2.83 3.81 17.96
CA THR A 140 1.46 3.33 17.76
C THR A 140 1.39 1.93 17.15
N LYS A 141 2.55 1.34 16.82
CA LYS A 141 2.67 0.09 16.04
C LYS A 141 1.84 0.09 14.75
N SER A 142 1.61 1.27 14.17
CA SER A 142 0.73 1.43 13.00
C SER A 142 1.47 1.05 11.71
N PRO A 143 1.01 0.03 10.97
CA PRO A 143 1.58 -0.32 9.66
C PRO A 143 1.45 0.81 8.65
N ILE A 144 0.32 1.53 8.67
CA ILE A 144 0.05 2.66 7.78
C ILE A 144 1.10 3.76 7.95
N LEU A 145 1.35 4.21 9.19
CA LEU A 145 2.37 5.24 9.45
C LEU A 145 3.79 4.78 9.09
N LYS A 146 4.07 3.48 9.22
CA LYS A 146 5.36 2.91 8.80
C LYS A 146 5.51 2.98 7.28
N SER A 147 4.46 2.64 6.52
CA SER A 147 4.44 2.77 5.06
C SER A 147 4.63 4.22 4.65
N THR A 148 3.84 5.15 5.21
CA THR A 148 3.95 6.58 4.90
C THR A 148 5.34 7.15 5.18
N ALA A 149 6.05 6.65 6.20
CA ALA A 149 7.43 7.04 6.46
C ALA A 149 8.39 6.54 5.37
N LEU A 150 8.24 5.29 4.91
CA LEU A 150 9.05 4.73 3.83
C LEU A 150 8.83 5.46 2.52
N ASP A 151 7.58 5.79 2.20
CA ASP A 151 7.21 6.56 1.01
C ASP A 151 7.88 7.95 1.05
N ALA A 152 7.86 8.61 2.21
CA ALA A 152 8.55 9.89 2.38
C ALA A 152 10.07 9.79 2.13
N PHE A 153 10.72 8.69 2.51
CA PHE A 153 12.14 8.47 2.22
C PHE A 153 12.41 8.18 0.75
N SER A 154 11.54 7.43 0.08
CA SER A 154 11.60 7.20 -1.37
C SER A 154 11.50 8.53 -2.14
N ASP A 155 10.55 9.38 -1.76
CA ASP A 155 10.35 10.70 -2.37
C ASP A 155 11.54 11.64 -2.20
N ILE A 156 12.23 11.60 -1.06
CA ILE A 156 13.46 12.37 -0.86
C ILE A 156 14.51 11.97 -1.91
N GLY A 157 14.64 10.67 -2.18
CA GLY A 157 15.54 10.15 -3.21
C GLY A 157 15.15 10.64 -4.62
N ALA A 158 13.87 10.48 -4.99
CA ALA A 158 13.36 10.91 -6.29
C ALA A 158 13.52 12.43 -6.52
N SER A 159 13.10 13.24 -5.54
CA SER A 159 13.22 14.70 -5.59
C SER A 159 14.69 15.16 -5.57
N GLY A 160 15.56 14.45 -4.86
CA GLY A 160 17.00 14.71 -4.86
C GLY A 160 17.65 14.46 -6.22
N VAL A 161 17.32 13.33 -6.87
CA VAL A 161 17.78 13.02 -8.23
C VAL A 161 17.28 14.06 -9.24
N ALA A 162 15.99 14.44 -9.16
CA ALA A 162 15.43 15.48 -10.01
C ALA A 162 16.10 16.85 -9.78
N LEU A 163 16.37 17.21 -8.53
CA LEU A 163 17.04 18.48 -8.18
C LEU A 163 18.47 18.53 -8.73
N LEU A 164 19.24 17.45 -8.55
CA LEU A 164 20.58 17.34 -9.11
C LEU A 164 20.54 17.42 -10.64
N GLY A 165 19.60 16.73 -11.28
CA GLY A 165 19.39 16.78 -12.72
C GLY A 165 19.10 18.20 -13.22
N LEU A 166 18.20 18.92 -12.54
CA LEU A 166 17.84 20.30 -12.89
C LEU A 166 19.01 21.28 -12.69
N VAL A 167 19.75 21.19 -11.58
CA VAL A 167 20.87 22.09 -11.26
C VAL A 167 22.04 21.87 -12.20
N LEU A 168 22.40 20.61 -12.48
CA LEU A 168 23.48 20.29 -13.42
C LEU A 168 23.06 20.53 -14.87
N SER A 169 21.76 20.44 -15.16
CA SER A 169 21.13 20.71 -16.45
C SER A 169 21.67 19.87 -17.62
N GLY A 170 21.16 20.13 -18.82
CA GLY A 170 21.48 19.39 -20.04
C GLY A 170 21.20 17.89 -19.89
N ILE A 171 22.22 17.07 -20.16
CA ILE A 171 22.08 15.61 -20.12
C ILE A 171 21.69 15.07 -18.74
N TRP A 172 22.00 15.79 -17.66
CA TRP A 172 21.70 15.35 -16.30
C TRP A 172 20.21 15.41 -15.98
N ASP A 173 19.47 16.35 -16.57
CA ASP A 173 18.02 16.43 -16.43
C ASP A 173 17.33 15.23 -17.11
N ALA A 174 17.77 14.89 -18.31
CA ALA A 174 17.30 13.71 -19.03
C ALA A 174 17.65 12.42 -18.27
N LEU A 175 18.88 12.29 -17.75
CA LEU A 175 19.27 11.13 -16.95
C LEU A 175 18.47 11.01 -15.65
N ALA A 176 18.19 12.13 -14.98
CA ALA A 176 17.32 12.16 -13.81
C ALA A 176 15.89 11.73 -14.16
N GLY A 177 15.35 12.23 -15.28
CA GLY A 177 14.04 11.85 -15.83
C GLY A 177 13.94 10.34 -16.07
N ILE A 178 14.94 9.75 -16.73
CA ILE A 178 15.03 8.29 -16.97
C ILE A 178 15.11 7.54 -15.64
N ALA A 179 16.01 7.94 -14.74
CA ALA A 179 16.24 7.24 -13.48
C ALA A 179 14.97 7.18 -12.62
N VAL A 180 14.32 8.33 -12.43
CA VAL A 180 13.07 8.42 -11.65
C VAL A 180 11.92 7.72 -12.39
N GLY A 181 11.80 7.87 -13.71
CA GLY A 181 10.76 7.20 -14.49
C GLY A 181 10.85 5.67 -14.43
N VAL A 182 12.06 5.11 -14.55
CA VAL A 182 12.30 3.66 -14.39
C VAL A 182 11.97 3.21 -12.96
N TRP A 183 12.33 4.00 -11.95
CA TRP A 183 11.99 3.72 -10.56
C TRP A 183 10.47 3.66 -10.34
N VAL A 184 9.72 4.58 -10.92
CA VAL A 184 8.25 4.60 -10.87
C VAL A 184 7.67 3.35 -11.55
N ILE A 185 8.20 2.94 -12.70
CA ILE A 185 7.75 1.71 -13.40
C ILE A 185 7.99 0.46 -12.54
N ILE A 186 9.16 0.34 -11.91
CA ILE A 186 9.48 -0.79 -11.03
C ILE A 186 8.53 -0.81 -9.82
N SER A 187 8.29 0.35 -9.22
CA SER A 187 7.36 0.51 -8.10
C SER A 187 5.94 0.10 -8.49
N ALA A 188 5.45 0.59 -9.63
CA ALA A 188 4.13 0.24 -10.16
C ALA A 188 4.00 -1.26 -10.46
N PHE A 189 5.03 -1.88 -11.04
CA PHE A 189 5.04 -3.33 -11.27
C PHE A 189 4.98 -4.12 -9.96
N SER A 190 5.67 -3.68 -8.91
CA SER A 190 5.58 -4.29 -7.58
C SER A 190 4.16 -4.21 -7.01
N VAL A 191 3.51 -3.05 -7.13
CA VAL A 191 2.11 -2.85 -6.72
C VAL A 191 1.17 -3.79 -7.48
N ILE A 192 1.33 -3.91 -8.80
CA ILE A 192 0.52 -4.83 -9.62
C ILE A 192 0.70 -6.27 -9.14
N ARG A 193 1.94 -6.74 -9.01
CA ARG A 193 2.24 -8.12 -8.60
C ARG A 193 1.67 -8.45 -7.22
N GLU A 194 1.80 -7.52 -6.27
CA GLU A 194 1.28 -7.69 -4.92
C GLU A 194 -0.25 -7.76 -4.91
N ASN A 195 -0.93 -6.83 -5.58
CA ASN A 195 -2.38 -6.79 -5.63
C ASN A 195 -2.98 -7.96 -6.43
N LEU A 196 -2.30 -8.42 -7.48
CA LEU A 196 -2.68 -9.64 -8.19
C LEU A 196 -2.56 -10.87 -7.29
N SER A 197 -1.54 -10.92 -6.42
CA SER A 197 -1.43 -11.99 -5.42
C SER A 197 -2.61 -11.98 -4.44
N TYR A 198 -3.06 -10.81 -4.00
CA TYR A 198 -4.27 -10.70 -3.15
C TYR A 198 -5.52 -11.24 -3.87
N LEU A 199 -5.67 -10.97 -5.17
CA LEU A 199 -6.77 -11.53 -5.98
C LEU A 199 -6.70 -13.05 -6.15
N MET A 200 -5.49 -13.61 -6.13
CA MET A 200 -5.25 -15.06 -6.18
C MET A 200 -5.33 -15.75 -4.80
N GLY A 201 -5.70 -15.03 -3.73
CA GLY A 201 -5.78 -15.60 -2.38
C GLY A 201 -4.42 -15.71 -1.69
N LYS A 202 -3.64 -14.63 -1.67
CA LYS A 202 -2.35 -14.53 -0.94
C LYS A 202 -2.51 -15.05 0.49
N ALA A 203 -1.59 -15.91 0.91
CA ALA A 203 -1.53 -16.40 2.29
C ALA A 203 -1.02 -15.30 3.24
N PRO A 204 -1.46 -15.27 4.51
CA PRO A 204 -0.92 -14.37 5.52
C PRO A 204 0.49 -14.83 5.96
N SER A 205 1.14 -14.03 6.80
CA SER A 205 2.47 -14.37 7.30
C SER A 205 2.45 -15.66 8.15
N PRO A 206 3.57 -16.40 8.22
CA PRO A 206 3.67 -17.58 9.09
C PRO A 206 3.37 -17.30 10.57
N GLU A 207 3.60 -16.06 11.02
CA GLU A 207 3.27 -15.61 12.38
C GLU A 207 1.76 -15.59 12.63
N ILE A 208 0.98 -15.07 11.67
CA ILE A 208 -0.48 -15.05 11.74
C ILE A 208 -1.02 -16.48 11.71
N ILE A 209 -0.50 -17.36 10.83
CA ILE A 209 -0.88 -18.77 10.79
C ILE A 209 -0.63 -19.46 12.14
N ARG A 210 0.54 -19.23 12.76
CA ARG A 210 0.86 -19.78 14.09
C ARG A 210 -0.07 -19.24 15.17
N LYS A 211 -0.41 -17.95 15.13
CA LYS A 211 -1.35 -17.31 16.05
C LYS A 211 -2.74 -17.97 15.95
N ILE A 212 -3.25 -18.13 14.73
CA ILE A 212 -4.53 -18.80 14.44
C ILE A 212 -4.53 -20.24 14.97
N ARG A 213 -3.49 -21.01 14.62
CA ARG A 213 -3.35 -22.41 15.07
C ARG A 213 -3.39 -22.50 16.60
N ARG A 214 -2.65 -21.62 17.29
CA ARG A 214 -2.64 -21.57 18.75
C ARG A 214 -4.04 -21.29 19.32
N LEU A 215 -4.73 -20.28 18.80
CA LEU A 215 -6.09 -19.93 19.25
C LEU A 215 -7.08 -21.09 19.08
N ALA A 216 -6.99 -21.81 17.97
CA ALA A 216 -7.80 -23.01 17.74
C ALA A 216 -7.45 -24.13 18.73
N SER A 217 -6.16 -24.43 18.91
CA SER A 217 -5.68 -25.49 19.82
C SER A 217 -5.99 -25.22 21.30
N GLU A 218 -6.08 -23.95 21.72
CA GLU A 218 -6.43 -23.55 23.09
C GLU A 218 -7.95 -23.61 23.38
N THR A 219 -8.76 -24.02 22.40
CA THR A 219 -10.20 -24.20 22.58
C THR A 219 -10.49 -25.46 23.39
N PRO A 220 -11.24 -25.37 24.51
CA PRO A 220 -11.64 -26.55 25.28
C PRO A 220 -12.39 -27.56 24.40
N GLY A 221 -12.00 -28.84 24.50
CA GLY A 221 -12.58 -29.93 23.70
C GLY A 221 -11.88 -30.19 22.36
N VAL A 222 -10.95 -29.32 21.94
CA VAL A 222 -10.08 -29.58 20.78
C VAL A 222 -8.92 -30.48 21.19
N LEU A 223 -8.81 -31.64 20.56
CA LEU A 223 -7.72 -32.60 20.78
C LEU A 223 -6.49 -32.29 19.92
N GLY A 224 -6.70 -31.66 18.76
CA GLY A 224 -5.65 -31.33 17.82
C GLY A 224 -6.12 -30.36 16.74
N VAL A 225 -5.15 -29.77 16.03
CA VAL A 225 -5.40 -28.96 14.83
C VAL A 225 -4.61 -29.57 13.69
N SER A 226 -5.29 -30.22 12.76
CA SER A 226 -4.66 -30.91 11.64
C SER A 226 -4.12 -29.90 10.63
N ASP A 227 -4.98 -28.99 10.18
CA ASP A 227 -4.66 -28.03 9.12
C ASP A 227 -5.20 -26.63 9.43
N VAL A 228 -4.47 -25.62 8.94
CA VAL A 228 -4.87 -24.22 8.98
C VAL A 228 -4.54 -23.61 7.63
N LYS A 229 -5.56 -23.31 6.85
CA LYS A 229 -5.44 -22.57 5.59
C LYS A 229 -6.01 -21.18 5.80
N ALA A 230 -5.29 -20.16 5.39
CA ALA A 230 -5.80 -18.80 5.42
C ALA A 230 -5.40 -18.08 4.15
N HIS A 231 -6.30 -17.25 3.64
CA HIS A 231 -6.08 -16.45 2.45
C HIS A 231 -6.82 -15.13 2.55
N TYR A 232 -6.27 -14.11 1.90
CA TYR A 232 -6.93 -12.83 1.80
C TYR A 232 -8.04 -12.84 0.73
N VAL A 233 -9.17 -12.24 1.07
CA VAL A 233 -10.27 -11.90 0.15
C VAL A 233 -10.34 -10.38 0.12
N GLY A 234 -9.59 -9.78 -0.81
CA GLY A 234 -9.35 -8.33 -0.77
C GLY A 234 -8.49 -7.98 0.45
N SER A 235 -9.00 -7.10 1.31
CA SER A 235 -8.39 -6.72 2.59
C SER A 235 -8.71 -7.66 3.76
N GLU A 236 -9.72 -8.51 3.62
CA GLU A 236 -10.23 -9.38 4.69
C GLU A 236 -9.49 -10.72 4.72
N LEU A 237 -9.23 -11.28 5.89
CA LEU A 237 -8.59 -12.59 6.03
C LEU A 237 -9.64 -13.66 6.32
N HIS A 238 -9.77 -14.62 5.41
CA HIS A 238 -10.58 -15.81 5.62
C HIS A 238 -9.69 -16.97 6.05
N VAL A 239 -10.15 -17.70 7.05
CA VAL A 239 -9.43 -18.81 7.66
C VAL A 239 -10.29 -20.06 7.60
N GLU A 240 -9.70 -21.17 7.21
CA GLU A 240 -10.23 -22.52 7.33
C GLU A 240 -9.35 -23.29 8.32
N VAL A 241 -9.96 -23.83 9.36
CA VAL A 241 -9.27 -24.61 10.40
C VAL A 241 -9.92 -25.97 10.49
N ILE A 242 -9.09 -27.02 10.48
CA ILE A 242 -9.52 -28.39 10.73
C ILE A 242 -9.12 -28.76 12.16
N ILE A 243 -10.11 -28.95 13.03
CA ILE A 243 -9.93 -29.35 14.42
C ILE A 243 -10.32 -30.81 14.62
N THR A 244 -9.61 -31.51 15.50
CA THR A 244 -9.97 -32.87 15.92
C THR A 244 -10.72 -32.79 17.24
N VAL A 245 -11.87 -33.44 17.33
CA VAL A 245 -12.67 -33.59 18.55
C VAL A 245 -12.82 -35.06 18.91
N SER A 246 -13.27 -35.37 20.12
CA SER A 246 -13.47 -36.77 20.53
C SER A 246 -14.58 -37.44 19.69
N PRO A 247 -14.41 -38.69 19.22
CA PRO A 247 -15.46 -39.41 18.50
C PRO A 247 -16.65 -39.81 19.38
N ASP A 248 -16.47 -39.79 20.71
CA ASP A 248 -17.47 -40.27 21.68
C ASP A 248 -18.51 -39.21 22.07
N ILE A 249 -18.38 -37.98 21.55
CA ILE A 249 -19.29 -36.87 21.89
C ILE A 249 -20.46 -36.80 20.91
N SER A 250 -21.55 -36.17 21.34
CA SER A 250 -22.68 -35.90 20.47
C SER A 250 -22.34 -34.87 19.39
N ILE A 251 -23.05 -34.90 18.26
CA ILE A 251 -22.94 -33.89 17.19
C ILE A 251 -23.15 -32.47 17.75
N ARG A 252 -24.01 -32.34 18.76
CA ARG A 252 -24.27 -31.05 19.42
C ARG A 252 -23.04 -30.54 20.18
N GLU A 253 -22.41 -31.41 20.97
CA GLU A 253 -21.18 -31.05 21.69
C GLU A 253 -20.04 -30.73 20.74
N ALA A 254 -19.89 -31.52 19.66
CA ALA A 254 -18.94 -31.21 18.60
C ALA A 254 -19.21 -29.83 18.00
N HIS A 255 -20.47 -29.54 17.62
CA HIS A 255 -20.88 -28.24 17.09
C HIS A 255 -20.57 -27.09 18.05
N ASP A 256 -20.83 -27.26 19.34
CA ASP A 256 -20.56 -26.24 20.36
C ASP A 256 -19.05 -25.97 20.49
N ILE A 257 -18.21 -27.02 20.44
CA ILE A 257 -16.73 -26.88 20.38
C ILE A 257 -16.30 -26.15 19.11
N GLY A 258 -16.84 -26.52 17.95
CA GLY A 258 -16.54 -25.88 16.67
C GLY A 258 -16.92 -24.40 16.63
N ALA A 259 -18.10 -24.05 17.16
CA ALA A 259 -18.57 -22.66 17.27
C ALA A 259 -17.67 -21.82 18.20
N GLU A 260 -17.24 -22.41 19.32
CA GLU A 260 -16.33 -21.75 20.24
C GLU A 260 -14.92 -21.60 19.65
N ALA A 261 -14.42 -22.59 18.89
CA ALA A 261 -13.17 -22.50 18.15
C ALA A 261 -13.24 -21.37 17.10
N GLN A 262 -14.35 -21.29 16.35
CA GLN A 262 -14.58 -20.24 15.38
C GLN A 262 -14.49 -18.86 16.04
N LYS A 263 -15.21 -18.66 17.16
CA LYS A 263 -15.23 -17.40 17.90
C LYS A 263 -13.84 -17.03 18.45
N ARG A 264 -13.06 -18.00 18.95
CA ARG A 264 -11.67 -17.76 19.39
C ARG A 264 -10.79 -17.34 18.23
N VAL A 265 -10.87 -18.01 17.08
CA VAL A 265 -10.07 -17.64 15.91
C VAL A 265 -10.46 -16.26 15.38
N GLU A 266 -11.75 -15.95 15.29
CA GLU A 266 -12.28 -14.62 14.90
C GLU A 266 -11.99 -13.52 15.93
N SER A 267 -11.51 -13.85 17.14
CA SER A 267 -11.06 -12.86 18.13
C SER A 267 -9.69 -12.26 17.79
N ALA A 268 -8.95 -12.87 16.86
CA ALA A 268 -7.73 -12.28 16.33
C ALA A 268 -8.10 -11.09 15.43
N GLU A 269 -7.52 -9.92 15.72
CA GLU A 269 -7.76 -8.67 14.98
C GLU A 269 -7.58 -8.80 13.45
N GLU A 270 -6.70 -9.71 13.01
CA GLU A 270 -6.43 -9.95 11.60
C GLU A 270 -7.48 -10.81 10.90
N VAL A 271 -8.30 -11.57 11.64
CA VAL A 271 -9.22 -12.57 11.08
C VAL A 271 -10.63 -12.02 10.96
N SER A 272 -11.12 -11.97 9.72
CA SER A 272 -12.46 -11.47 9.39
C SER A 272 -13.52 -12.55 9.50
N ARG A 273 -13.17 -13.78 9.09
CA ARG A 273 -14.07 -14.93 9.10
C ARG A 273 -13.29 -16.21 9.26
N ALA A 274 -13.77 -17.11 10.12
CA ALA A 274 -13.27 -18.46 10.24
C ALA A 274 -14.32 -19.50 9.84
N PHE A 275 -13.87 -20.55 9.17
CA PHE A 275 -14.61 -21.75 8.84
C PHE A 275 -13.94 -22.91 9.58
N VAL A 276 -14.67 -23.56 10.47
CA VAL A 276 -14.15 -24.66 11.28
C VAL A 276 -14.72 -25.97 10.75
N HIS A 277 -13.85 -26.84 10.24
CA HIS A 277 -14.16 -28.22 9.94
C HIS A 277 -13.77 -29.09 11.14
N MET A 278 -14.59 -30.10 11.44
CA MET A 278 -14.38 -30.99 12.58
C MET A 278 -14.11 -32.39 12.07
N ASP A 279 -12.96 -32.91 12.45
CA ASP A 279 -12.56 -34.32 12.29
C ASP A 279 -12.69 -35.05 13.63
N ALA A 280 -12.75 -36.38 13.56
CA ALA A 280 -12.81 -37.29 14.70
C ALA A 280 -11.59 -38.22 14.73
#